data_AF-A0A0A9E5I3-F1
#
_entry.id   AF-A0A0A9E5I3-F1
#
_cell.length_a   1.000
_cell.length_b   1.000
_cell.length_c   1.000
_cell.angle_alpha   90.00
_cell.angle_beta   90.00
_cell.angle_gamma   90.00
#
_symmetry.space_group_name_H-M   'P 1'
#
loop_
_entity.id
_entity.type
_entity.pdbx_description
1 polymer ?
#
loop_
_entity_poly.entity_id
_entity_poly.type
_entity_poly.pdbx_seq_one_letter_code
_entity_poly.pdbx_strand_id
1 'polypeptide(L)'
;MRIRMKVALALGVVAICVGVGAAVLRKVERLGWLDAVYLAVMSVTTVGYGDQAFRTLPGRLFASAWLLVSTLAVARAFLYLAEMRIDKRHRAMANWVLSRDMTISEFLAADIDNNGYVTKSEFVVYKLKEMGKISEKDIMMICDQFQRLDTGNCGKITLSDLLESHHLVADPRNKTKGKKS
;
A
#
# COMPACT_ATOMS: atom_id res chain seq x y z
N MET A 1 -8.81 5.61 -13.50
CA MET A 1 -9.47 6.93 -13.52
C MET A 1 -9.46 7.63 -12.16
N ARG A 2 -9.87 6.95 -11.07
CA ARG A 2 -9.94 7.54 -9.71
C ARG A 2 -8.64 8.17 -9.19
N ILE A 3 -7.49 7.53 -9.41
CA ILE A 3 -6.18 7.97 -8.90
C ILE A 3 -5.67 9.24 -9.60
N ARG A 4 -5.81 9.33 -10.93
CA ARG A 4 -5.47 10.54 -11.70
C ARG A 4 -6.31 11.74 -11.26
N MET A 5 -7.60 11.52 -10.97
CA MET A 5 -8.49 12.55 -10.47
C MET A 5 -8.12 13.04 -9.07
N LYS A 6 -7.72 12.13 -8.16
CA LYS A 6 -7.21 12.50 -6.82
C LYS A 6 -6.00 13.42 -6.92
N VAL A 7 -5.04 13.13 -7.81
CA VAL A 7 -3.88 13.99 -7.99
C VAL A 7 -4.22 15.31 -8.65
N ALA A 8 -5.06 15.33 -9.68
CA ALA A 8 -5.50 16.57 -10.29
C ALA A 8 -6.19 17.48 -9.25
N LEU A 9 -7.05 16.91 -8.42
CA LEU A 9 -7.70 17.63 -7.32
C LEU A 9 -6.68 18.14 -6.31
N ALA A 10 -5.72 17.31 -5.89
CA ALA A 10 -4.69 17.71 -4.93
C ALA A 10 -3.79 18.84 -5.44
N LEU A 11 -3.36 18.79 -6.71
CA LEU A 11 -2.62 19.87 -7.35
C LEU A 11 -3.47 21.14 -7.46
N GLY A 12 -4.76 20.99 -7.77
CA GLY A 12 -5.72 22.11 -7.78
C GLY A 12 -5.85 22.77 -6.40
N VAL A 13 -5.95 21.99 -5.32
CA VAL A 13 -6.00 22.52 -3.95
C VAL A 13 -4.73 23.30 -3.61
N VAL A 14 -3.55 22.79 -3.96
CA VAL A 14 -2.27 23.51 -3.74
C VAL A 14 -2.24 24.83 -4.53
N ALA A 15 -2.68 24.84 -5.79
CA ALA A 15 -2.77 26.05 -6.59
C ALA A 15 -3.73 27.08 -5.98
N ILE A 16 -4.88 26.63 -5.44
CA ILE A 16 -5.83 27.50 -4.73
C ILE A 16 -5.19 28.07 -3.46
N CYS A 17 -4.48 27.26 -2.66
CA CYS A 17 -3.78 27.74 -1.46
C CYS A 17 -2.77 28.85 -1.79
N VAL A 18 -2.00 28.69 -2.88
CA VAL A 18 -1.07 29.72 -3.37
C VAL A 18 -1.82 30.97 -3.82
N GLY A 19 -2.90 30.83 -4.60
CA GLY A 19 -3.69 31.96 -5.07
C GLY A 19 -4.31 32.78 -3.93
N VAL A 20 -4.87 32.10 -2.92
CA VAL A 20 -5.41 32.74 -1.71
C VAL A 20 -4.30 33.45 -0.94
N GLY A 21 -3.16 32.80 -0.74
CA GLY A 21 -2.00 33.40 -0.07
C GLY A 21 -1.53 34.68 -0.77
N ALA A 22 -1.34 34.61 -2.08
CA ALA A 22 -0.89 35.75 -2.89
C ALA A 22 -1.89 36.91 -2.86
N ALA A 23 -3.20 36.63 -2.94
CA ALA A 23 -4.23 37.66 -2.85
C ALA A 23 -4.26 38.37 -1.48
N VAL A 24 -4.09 37.62 -0.38
CA VAL A 24 -4.03 38.18 0.97
C VAL A 24 -2.74 38.97 1.18
N LEU A 25 -1.59 38.45 0.76
CA LEU A 25 -0.30 39.13 0.78
C LEU A 25 -0.35 40.46 0.01
N ARG A 26 -0.98 40.48 -1.16
CA ARG A 26 -1.18 41.70 -1.95
C ARG A 26 -1.99 42.75 -1.19
N LYS A 27 -3.07 42.35 -0.50
CA LYS A 27 -3.94 43.29 0.23
C LYS A 27 -3.32 43.78 1.54
N VAL A 28 -2.69 42.88 2.31
CA VAL A 28 -2.22 43.15 3.66
C VAL A 28 -0.81 43.75 3.68
N GLU A 29 0.11 43.15 2.92
CA GLU A 29 1.52 43.58 2.87
C GLU A 29 1.77 44.60 1.73
N ARG A 30 0.74 44.90 0.90
CA ARG A 30 0.82 45.81 -0.26
C ARG A 30 1.92 45.47 -1.28
N LEU A 31 2.38 44.22 -1.29
CA LEU A 31 3.41 43.71 -2.20
C LEU A 31 3.00 43.82 -3.67
N GLY A 32 3.98 43.84 -4.60
CA GLY A 32 3.70 43.66 -6.02
C GLY A 32 3.06 42.30 -6.30
N TRP A 33 2.39 42.14 -7.45
CA TRP A 33 1.78 40.85 -7.83
C TRP A 33 2.82 39.73 -7.92
N LEU A 34 3.99 40.02 -8.51
CA LEU A 34 5.09 39.06 -8.62
C LEU A 34 5.65 38.67 -7.25
N ASP A 35 5.93 39.65 -6.39
CA ASP A 35 6.43 39.42 -5.02
C ASP A 35 5.43 38.62 -4.17
N ALA A 36 4.15 38.94 -4.26
CA ALA A 36 3.10 38.26 -3.51
C ALA A 36 2.95 36.79 -3.93
N VAL A 37 2.99 36.51 -5.25
CA VAL A 37 2.94 35.13 -5.77
C VAL A 37 4.22 34.39 -5.41
N TYR A 38 5.37 35.02 -5.56
CA TYR A 38 6.66 34.45 -5.21
C TYR A 38 6.70 34.05 -3.73
N LEU A 39 6.42 34.99 -2.81
CA LEU A 39 6.39 34.70 -1.38
C LEU A 39 5.35 33.62 -1.03
N ALA A 40 4.19 33.63 -1.70
CA ALA A 40 3.17 32.60 -1.49
C ALA A 40 3.66 31.21 -1.91
N VAL A 41 4.21 31.07 -3.13
CA VAL A 41 4.76 29.81 -3.64
C VAL A 41 5.88 29.32 -2.73
N MET A 42 6.84 30.18 -2.40
CA MET A 42 8.00 29.86 -1.58
C MET A 42 7.62 29.38 -0.18
N SER A 43 6.56 29.94 0.39
CA SER A 43 6.08 29.55 1.73
C SER A 43 5.27 28.25 1.68
N VAL A 44 4.35 28.10 0.71
CA VAL A 44 3.51 26.88 0.56
C VAL A 44 4.36 25.66 0.21
N THR A 45 5.38 25.84 -0.65
CA THR A 45 6.32 24.77 -1.02
C THR A 45 7.40 24.51 0.03
N THR A 46 7.39 25.24 1.13
CA THR A 46 8.36 25.11 2.25
C THR A 46 9.82 25.32 1.84
N VAL A 47 10.09 25.97 0.69
CA VAL A 47 11.46 26.30 0.28
C VAL A 47 12.00 27.48 1.09
N GLY A 48 11.18 28.53 1.26
CA GLY A 48 11.40 29.61 2.22
C GLY A 48 12.81 30.23 2.26
N TYR A 49 13.30 30.80 1.16
CA TYR A 49 14.64 31.42 1.11
C TYR A 49 14.85 32.56 2.14
N GLY A 50 13.77 33.21 2.58
CA GLY A 50 13.82 34.25 3.62
C GLY A 50 14.23 35.64 3.11
N ASP A 51 14.31 35.83 1.80
CA ASP A 51 14.52 37.11 1.11
C ASP A 51 13.33 38.05 1.24
N GLN A 52 12.11 37.51 1.20
CA GLN A 52 10.87 38.20 1.51
C GLN A 52 10.17 37.55 2.71
N ALA A 53 9.53 38.36 3.56
CA ALA A 53 8.86 37.89 4.77
C ALA A 53 7.66 38.77 5.12
N PHE A 54 6.73 38.22 5.90
CA PHE A 54 5.57 38.92 6.45
C PHE A 54 6.03 40.01 7.44
N ARG A 55 5.84 41.29 7.09
CA ARG A 55 6.29 42.42 7.91
C ARG A 55 5.17 42.93 8.82
N THR A 56 3.92 42.83 8.40
CA THR A 56 2.77 43.32 9.16
C THR A 56 2.30 42.33 10.22
N LEU A 57 1.81 42.85 11.33
CA LEU A 57 1.16 42.06 12.39
C LEU A 57 -0.01 41.19 11.88
N PRO A 58 -1.00 41.73 11.12
CA PRO A 58 -2.07 40.93 10.54
C PRO A 58 -1.56 39.89 9.52
N GLY A 59 -0.52 40.23 8.74
CA GLY A 59 0.09 39.30 7.78
C GLY A 59 0.72 38.09 8.47
N ARG A 60 1.39 38.29 9.61
CA ARG A 60 1.98 37.21 10.41
C ARG A 60 0.93 36.29 11.06
N LEU A 61 -0.14 36.87 11.58
CA LEU A 61 -1.29 36.13 12.12
C LEU A 61 -1.99 35.29 11.05
N PHE A 62 -2.15 35.84 9.85
CA PHE A 62 -2.64 35.07 8.71
C PHE A 62 -1.66 33.95 8.33
N ALA A 63 -0.38 34.28 8.21
CA ALA A 63 0.65 33.34 7.80
C ALA A 63 0.72 32.11 8.72
N SER A 64 0.62 32.29 10.04
CA SER A 64 0.68 31.17 10.98
C SER A 64 -0.42 30.15 10.73
N ALA A 65 -1.68 30.58 10.60
CA ALA A 65 -2.80 29.68 10.30
C ALA A 65 -2.75 29.14 8.87
N TRP A 66 -2.46 30.00 7.89
CA TRP A 66 -2.47 29.66 6.48
C TRP A 66 -1.35 28.68 6.10
N LEU A 67 -0.14 28.85 6.65
CA LEU A 67 0.98 27.95 6.38
C LEU A 67 0.73 26.55 6.97
N LEU A 68 0.11 26.43 8.14
CA LEU A 68 -0.27 25.13 8.70
C LEU A 68 -1.24 24.37 7.77
N VAL A 69 -2.26 25.05 7.27
CA VAL A 69 -3.22 24.44 6.33
C VAL A 69 -2.56 24.11 4.99
N SER A 70 -1.74 25.03 4.46
CA SER A 70 -1.11 24.87 3.14
C SER A 70 -0.06 23.77 3.12
N THR A 71 0.74 23.64 4.18
CA THR A 71 1.72 22.57 4.32
C THR A 71 1.06 21.20 4.37
N LEU A 72 -0.05 21.05 5.08
CA LEU A 72 -0.82 19.80 5.08
C LEU A 72 -1.38 19.48 3.68
N ALA A 73 -1.89 20.49 2.97
CA ALA A 73 -2.38 20.31 1.60
C ALA A 73 -1.26 19.83 0.65
N VAL A 74 -0.07 20.43 0.74
CA VAL A 74 1.10 20.02 -0.05
C VAL A 74 1.56 18.61 0.33
N ALA A 75 1.63 18.28 1.62
CA ALA A 75 1.98 16.93 2.07
C ALA A 75 1.02 15.87 1.51
N ARG A 76 -0.29 16.14 1.53
CA ARG A 76 -1.29 15.26 0.92
C ARG A 76 -1.12 15.13 -0.59
N ALA A 77 -0.81 16.23 -1.29
CA ALA A 77 -0.54 16.18 -2.72
C ALA A 77 0.68 15.29 -3.05
N PHE A 78 1.75 15.37 -2.25
CA PHE A 78 2.91 14.48 -2.39
C PHE A 78 2.57 13.01 -2.16
N LEU A 79 1.79 12.70 -1.13
CA LEU A 79 1.34 11.32 -0.87
C LEU A 79 0.55 10.76 -2.04
N TYR A 80 -0.41 11.51 -2.59
CA TYR A 80 -1.18 11.05 -3.75
C TYR A 80 -0.31 10.89 -5.00
N LEU A 81 0.68 11.76 -5.21
CA LEU A 81 1.65 11.61 -6.31
C LEU A 81 2.50 10.35 -6.15
N ALA A 82 2.95 10.07 -4.92
CA ALA A 82 3.70 8.86 -4.60
C ALA A 82 2.85 7.61 -4.85
N GLU A 83 1.61 7.59 -4.36
CA GLU A 83 0.64 6.51 -4.63
C GLU A 83 0.49 6.27 -6.13
N MET A 84 0.33 7.31 -6.96
CA MET A 84 0.24 7.14 -8.42
C MET A 84 1.48 6.49 -9.03
N ARG A 85 2.67 6.91 -8.58
CA ARG A 85 3.95 6.39 -9.07
C ARG A 85 4.11 4.93 -8.72
N ILE A 86 3.80 4.59 -7.46
CA ILE A 86 3.82 3.23 -6.92
C ILE A 86 2.84 2.36 -7.71
N ASP A 87 1.58 2.78 -7.85
CA ASP A 87 0.55 2.07 -8.60
C ASP A 87 0.92 1.82 -10.06
N LYS A 88 1.53 2.82 -10.72
CA LYS A 88 1.97 2.68 -12.12
C LYS A 88 3.08 1.64 -12.23
N ARG A 89 4.03 1.63 -11.28
CA ARG A 89 5.12 0.65 -11.22
C ARG A 89 4.59 -0.76 -10.91
N HIS A 90 3.71 -0.92 -9.92
CA HIS A 90 3.11 -2.23 -9.60
C HIS A 90 2.37 -2.82 -10.80
N ARG A 91 1.58 -2.02 -11.53
CA ARG A 91 0.89 -2.51 -12.74
C ARG A 91 1.86 -2.86 -13.86
N ALA A 92 2.91 -2.08 -14.07
CA ALA A 92 3.92 -2.37 -15.09
C ALA A 92 4.67 -3.68 -14.77
N MET A 93 5.06 -3.87 -13.51
CA MET A 93 5.70 -5.10 -13.04
C MET A 93 4.77 -6.31 -13.17
N ALA A 94 3.51 -6.20 -12.73
CA ALA A 94 2.54 -7.28 -12.87
C ALA A 94 2.32 -7.67 -14.34
N ASN A 95 2.17 -6.70 -15.24
CA ASN A 95 2.03 -6.98 -16.66
C ASN A 95 3.29 -7.62 -17.23
N TRP A 96 4.48 -7.16 -16.84
CA TRP A 96 5.76 -7.73 -17.28
C TRP A 96 5.92 -9.18 -16.82
N VAL A 97 5.57 -9.49 -15.56
CA VAL A 97 5.58 -10.86 -15.03
C VAL A 97 4.61 -11.78 -15.79
N LEU A 98 3.43 -11.27 -16.18
CA LEU A 98 2.41 -12.04 -16.87
C LEU A 98 2.68 -12.20 -18.38
N SER A 99 3.38 -11.26 -19.02
CA SER A 99 3.69 -11.32 -20.45
C SER A 99 4.91 -12.18 -20.79
N ARG A 100 5.69 -12.58 -19.78
CA ARG A 100 6.93 -13.34 -19.97
C ARG A 100 6.68 -14.84 -19.85
N ASP A 101 7.22 -15.58 -20.81
CA ASP A 101 7.28 -17.05 -20.78
C ASP A 101 8.12 -17.54 -19.60
N MET A 102 7.78 -18.73 -19.09
CA MET A 102 8.48 -19.34 -17.97
C MET A 102 9.83 -19.91 -18.40
N THR A 103 10.88 -19.63 -17.63
CA THR A 103 12.21 -20.23 -17.82
C THR A 103 12.39 -21.51 -16.99
N ILE A 104 13.44 -22.30 -17.27
CA ILE A 104 13.69 -23.58 -16.57
C ILE A 104 13.91 -23.38 -15.06
N SER A 105 14.65 -22.34 -14.66
CA SER A 105 14.84 -22.02 -13.24
C SER A 105 13.55 -21.62 -12.55
N GLU A 106 12.65 -20.95 -13.26
CA GLU A 106 11.35 -20.53 -12.73
C GLU A 106 10.38 -21.70 -12.66
N PHE A 107 10.48 -22.65 -13.59
CA PHE A 107 9.78 -23.92 -13.53
C PHE A 107 10.17 -24.70 -12.27
N LEU A 108 11.48 -24.86 -12.02
CA LEU A 108 11.98 -25.53 -10.81
C LEU A 108 11.55 -24.81 -9.51
N ALA A 109 11.43 -23.49 -9.54
CA ALA A 109 10.95 -22.71 -8.39
C ALA A 109 9.42 -22.73 -8.23
N ALA A 110 8.67 -23.05 -9.29
CA ALA A 110 7.23 -23.16 -9.29
C ALA A 110 6.74 -24.54 -8.88
N ASP A 111 7.53 -25.59 -9.13
CA ASP A 111 7.28 -26.97 -8.71
C ASP A 111 7.45 -27.09 -7.18
N ILE A 112 6.34 -27.03 -6.44
CA ILE A 112 6.38 -26.96 -4.97
C ILE A 112 6.60 -28.35 -4.38
N ASP A 113 6.02 -29.37 -5.01
CA ASP A 113 6.08 -30.76 -4.54
C ASP A 113 7.20 -31.59 -5.20
N ASN A 114 7.94 -31.00 -6.16
CA ASN A 114 9.07 -31.62 -6.89
C ASN A 114 8.66 -32.87 -7.68
N ASN A 115 7.44 -32.89 -8.22
CA ASN A 115 6.92 -34.03 -8.99
C ASN A 115 7.38 -34.02 -10.46
N GLY A 116 8.07 -32.95 -10.92
CA GLY A 116 8.59 -32.82 -12.27
C GLY A 116 7.63 -32.22 -13.29
N TYR A 117 6.47 -31.71 -12.87
CA TYR A 117 5.54 -30.93 -13.68
C TYR A 117 4.90 -29.80 -12.85
N VAL A 118 4.59 -28.67 -13.50
CA VAL A 118 3.94 -27.55 -12.81
C VAL A 118 2.44 -27.57 -13.10
N THR A 119 1.64 -27.74 -12.06
CA THR A 119 0.18 -27.65 -12.16
C THR A 119 -0.30 -26.20 -12.35
N LYS A 120 -1.54 -26.04 -12.82
CA LYS A 120 -2.15 -24.70 -12.96
C LYS A 120 -2.16 -23.93 -11.62
N SER A 121 -2.39 -24.62 -10.50
CA SER A 121 -2.35 -24.06 -9.15
C SER A 121 -0.96 -23.53 -8.79
N GLU A 122 0.07 -24.34 -9.00
CA GLU A 122 1.46 -23.97 -8.74
C GLU A 122 1.92 -22.80 -9.61
N PHE A 123 1.57 -22.82 -10.90
CA PHE A 123 1.83 -21.70 -11.80
C PHE A 123 1.19 -20.40 -11.30
N VAL A 124 -0.05 -20.47 -10.81
CA VAL A 124 -0.75 -19.30 -10.25
C VAL A 124 -0.06 -18.81 -8.98
N VAL A 125 0.28 -19.70 -8.04
CA VAL A 125 0.99 -19.36 -6.80
C VAL A 125 2.35 -18.72 -7.12
N TYR A 126 3.10 -19.29 -8.05
CA TYR A 126 4.38 -18.77 -8.50
C TYR A 126 4.24 -17.37 -9.12
N LYS A 127 3.30 -17.16 -10.05
CA LYS A 127 3.06 -15.83 -10.64
C LYS A 127 2.59 -14.82 -9.59
N LEU A 128 1.83 -15.24 -8.57
CA LEU A 128 1.43 -14.37 -7.45
C LEU A 128 2.62 -13.98 -6.56
N LYS A 129 3.55 -14.92 -6.31
CA LYS A 129 4.83 -14.68 -5.62
C LYS A 129 5.70 -13.68 -6.37
N GLU A 130 5.91 -13.90 -7.67
CA GLU A 130 6.70 -13.01 -8.55
C GLU A 130 6.10 -11.60 -8.67
N MET A 131 4.77 -11.47 -8.68
CA MET A 131 4.10 -10.17 -8.62
C MET A 131 4.24 -9.46 -7.25
N GLY A 132 4.87 -10.11 -6.26
CA GLY A 132 5.02 -9.59 -4.90
C GLY A 132 3.71 -9.53 -4.12
N LYS A 133 2.69 -10.30 -4.51
CA LYS A 133 1.38 -10.33 -3.81
C LYS A 133 1.37 -11.27 -2.61
N ILE A 134 2.22 -12.29 -2.64
CA ILE A 134 2.34 -13.31 -1.61
C ILE A 134 3.83 -13.48 -1.34
N SER A 135 4.22 -13.56 -0.06
CA SER A 135 5.59 -13.84 0.32
C SER A 135 5.85 -15.34 0.44
N GLU A 136 7.12 -15.76 0.35
CA GLU A 136 7.51 -17.16 0.54
C GLU A 136 7.12 -17.69 1.92
N LYS A 137 7.16 -16.83 2.95
CA LYS A 137 6.73 -17.16 4.30
C LYS A 137 5.24 -17.51 4.35
N ASP A 138 4.41 -16.76 3.64
CA ASP A 138 2.97 -17.00 3.58
C ASP A 138 2.69 -18.35 2.90
N ILE A 139 3.42 -18.67 1.82
CA ILE A 139 3.30 -19.96 1.11
C ILE A 139 3.67 -21.10 2.06
N MET A 140 4.81 -21.02 2.76
CA MET A 140 5.22 -22.05 3.71
C MET A 140 4.21 -22.26 4.84
N MET A 141 3.65 -21.18 5.41
CA MET A 141 2.63 -21.29 6.45
C MET A 141 1.35 -21.98 5.96
N ILE A 142 0.92 -21.69 4.73
CA ILE A 142 -0.24 -22.35 4.11
C ILE A 142 0.07 -23.82 3.82
N CYS A 143 1.27 -24.14 3.34
CA CYS A 143 1.72 -25.51 3.13
C CYS A 143 1.79 -26.31 4.43
N ASP A 144 2.29 -25.73 5.53
CA ASP A 144 2.30 -26.36 6.86
C ASP A 144 0.87 -26.66 7.35
N GLN A 145 -0.03 -25.69 7.19
CA GLN A 145 -1.44 -25.90 7.50
C GLN A 145 -2.05 -27.03 6.66
N PHE A 146 -1.71 -27.11 5.37
CA PHE A 146 -2.16 -28.17 4.49
C PHE A 146 -1.65 -29.54 4.94
N GLN A 147 -0.35 -29.66 5.25
CA GLN A 147 0.25 -30.91 5.75
C GLN A 147 -0.36 -31.38 7.06
N ARG A 148 -0.75 -30.46 7.94
CA ARG A 148 -1.47 -30.80 9.18
C ARG A 148 -2.87 -31.37 8.95
N LEU A 149 -3.50 -30.99 7.84
CA LEU A 149 -4.83 -31.46 7.47
C LEU A 149 -4.76 -32.74 6.62
N ASP A 150 -3.71 -32.93 5.83
CA ASP A 150 -3.49 -34.12 5.01
C ASP A 150 -2.88 -35.26 5.85
N THR A 151 -3.71 -35.89 6.68
CA THR A 151 -3.27 -36.96 7.60
C THR A 151 -2.78 -38.19 6.84
N GLY A 152 -3.26 -38.39 5.60
CA GLY A 152 -2.82 -39.43 4.68
C GLY A 152 -1.57 -39.12 3.86
N ASN A 153 -1.02 -37.90 3.97
CA ASN A 153 0.10 -37.39 3.16
C ASN A 153 -0.07 -37.69 1.65
N CYS A 154 -1.31 -37.58 1.18
CA CYS A 154 -1.69 -37.96 -0.17
C CYS A 154 -1.69 -36.78 -1.16
N GLY A 155 -1.30 -35.59 -0.68
CA GLY A 155 -1.32 -34.33 -1.42
C GLY A 155 -2.73 -33.78 -1.64
N LYS A 156 -3.73 -34.32 -0.92
CA LYS A 156 -5.15 -33.96 -1.06
C LYS A 156 -5.81 -33.98 0.31
N ILE A 157 -6.63 -32.97 0.60
CA ILE A 157 -7.48 -32.99 1.80
C ILE A 157 -8.78 -33.68 1.42
N THR A 158 -9.03 -34.84 2.04
CA THR A 158 -10.27 -35.59 1.87
C THR A 158 -11.26 -35.27 3.00
N LEU A 159 -12.54 -35.59 2.79
CA LEU A 159 -13.57 -35.42 3.83
C LEU A 159 -13.26 -36.27 5.07
N SER A 160 -12.62 -37.43 4.89
CA SER A 160 -12.18 -38.31 5.97
C SER A 160 -11.18 -37.60 6.90
N ASP A 161 -10.20 -36.91 6.31
CA ASP A 161 -9.19 -36.17 7.07
C ASP A 161 -9.82 -35.04 7.92
N LEU A 162 -10.83 -34.36 7.35
CA LEU A 162 -11.56 -33.31 8.05
C LEU A 162 -12.44 -33.86 9.18
N LEU A 163 -13.05 -35.02 8.99
CA LEU A 163 -13.87 -35.68 10.02
C LEU A 163 -13.00 -36.14 11.20
N GLU A 164 -11.82 -36.72 10.95
CA GLU A 164 -10.88 -37.10 12.02
C GLU A 164 -10.38 -35.88 12.81
N SER A 165 -10.10 -34.76 12.13
CA SER A 165 -9.69 -33.51 12.80
C SER A 165 -10.79 -32.93 13.72
N HIS A 166 -12.07 -33.09 13.37
CA HIS A 166 -13.21 -32.63 14.16
C HIS A 166 -13.54 -33.55 15.35
N HIS A 167 -13.28 -34.86 15.26
CA HIS A 167 -13.48 -35.80 16.36
C HIS A 167 -12.49 -35.59 17.52
N LEU A 168 -11.31 -35.01 17.27
CA LEU A 168 -10.34 -34.66 18.33
C LEU A 168 -10.74 -33.40 19.13
N VAL A 169 -11.63 -32.55 18.62
CA VAL A 169 -12.08 -31.32 19.29
C VAL A 169 -13.41 -31.53 20.05
N ALA A 170 -14.13 -32.62 19.79
CA ALA A 170 -15.51 -32.82 20.26
C ALA A 170 -15.72 -33.87 21.36
N ASP A 171 -14.72 -34.25 22.18
CA ASP A 171 -14.98 -35.07 23.38
C ASP A 171 -14.27 -34.61 24.68
N PRO A 172 -14.93 -33.80 25.53
CA PRO A 172 -14.52 -33.57 26.91
C PRO A 172 -15.03 -34.63 27.92
N ARG A 173 -15.71 -35.71 27.49
CA ARG A 173 -16.53 -36.56 28.37
C ARG A 173 -16.03 -37.99 28.59
N ASN A 174 -14.72 -38.25 28.51
CA ASN A 174 -14.15 -39.53 28.96
C ASN A 174 -13.02 -39.39 29.99
N LYS A 175 -13.22 -38.58 31.03
CA LYS A 175 -12.40 -38.56 32.26
C LYS A 175 -13.23 -38.83 33.51
N THR A 176 -14.10 -39.85 33.53
CA THR A 176 -14.74 -40.27 34.81
C THR A 176 -15.27 -41.70 34.83
N LYS A 177 -14.56 -42.70 34.29
CA LYS A 177 -14.83 -44.11 34.63
C LYS A 177 -13.54 -44.90 34.80
N GLY A 178 -12.95 -44.79 35.99
CA GLY A 178 -11.72 -45.51 36.35
C GLY A 178 -11.35 -45.33 37.81
N LYS A 179 -12.31 -45.45 38.73
CA LYS A 179 -12.06 -45.70 40.16
C LYS A 179 -13.34 -46.18 40.81
N LYS A 180 -13.52 -47.51 40.84
CA LYS A 180 -14.27 -48.30 41.81
C LYS A 180 -14.27 -49.74 41.31
N SER A 181 -13.26 -50.50 41.71
CA SER A 181 -13.45 -51.70 42.51
C SER A 181 -12.17 -52.03 43.24
#